data_AF-D3EGK7-F1
#
_entry.id   AF-D3EGK7-F1
#
_cell.length_a   1.000
_cell.length_b   1.000
_cell.length_c   1.000
_cell.angle_alpha   90.00
_cell.angle_beta   90.00
_cell.angle_gamma   90.00
#
_symmetry.space_group_name_H-M   'P 1'
#
loop_
_entity.id
_entity.type
_entity.pdbx_description
1 polymer ?
#
loop_
_entity_poly.entity_id
_entity_poly.type
_entity_poly.pdbx_seq_one_letter_code
_entity_poly.pdbx_strand_id
1 'polypeptide(L)'
;MKNKFRYWAVILLSCIATFTFTVIVSAETHSWKWANLNSDGEAYLLTNGDNLNSSYSGTAYTNGVNLWNNSSGNISIALSSFSYSNVDIYSVTESTWKQNGWGSGLFGWAQVYNEGSPCFTDPNATGNKCFGKVNYAGIFLNDGTMPGTAARRSAIIAHEIGHVVGLAHTLASPVVTPSIMNAGVTSNTPTSYDITNLNAIYR
;
A
#
# COMPACT_ATOMS: atom_id res chain seq x y z
N MET A 1 -61.21 -8.82 -53.28
CA MET A 1 -61.59 -8.64 -51.87
C MET A 1 -60.41 -8.98 -50.96
N LYS A 2 -59.97 -8.02 -50.14
CA LYS A 2 -59.24 -8.14 -48.85
C LYS A 2 -57.83 -8.81 -48.91
N ASN A 3 -56.74 -8.02 -48.98
CA ASN A 3 -55.90 -7.53 -47.85
C ASN A 3 -55.48 -8.67 -46.88
N LYS A 4 -54.21 -8.91 -46.49
CA LYS A 4 -53.34 -8.01 -45.68
C LYS A 4 -51.91 -8.60 -45.46
N PHE A 5 -50.93 -7.69 -45.41
CA PHE A 5 -49.79 -7.60 -44.46
C PHE A 5 -48.70 -8.71 -44.32
N ARG A 6 -47.53 -8.36 -44.89
CA ARG A 6 -46.15 -8.33 -44.33
C ARG A 6 -45.99 -8.71 -42.84
N TYR A 7 -44.95 -9.50 -42.50
CA TYR A 7 -43.92 -9.15 -41.50
C TYR A 7 -42.65 -10.01 -41.69
N TRP A 8 -41.50 -9.34 -41.58
CA TRP A 8 -40.14 -9.86 -41.60
C TRP A 8 -39.80 -10.57 -40.29
N ALA A 9 -38.98 -11.63 -40.34
CA ALA A 9 -38.25 -12.11 -39.17
C ALA A 9 -36.86 -12.60 -39.60
N VAL A 10 -35.92 -11.66 -39.71
CA VAL A 10 -34.48 -11.96 -39.67
C VAL A 10 -34.13 -12.12 -38.20
N ILE A 11 -33.94 -13.35 -37.74
CA ILE A 11 -33.37 -13.62 -36.41
C ILE A 11 -31.90 -13.95 -36.64
N LEU A 12 -31.06 -12.91 -36.61
CA LEU A 12 -29.61 -13.04 -36.50
C LEU A 12 -29.30 -13.25 -35.01
N LEU A 13 -29.13 -14.50 -34.59
CA LEU A 13 -28.75 -14.83 -33.23
C LEU A 13 -27.25 -14.57 -33.07
N SER A 14 -26.87 -13.32 -32.79
CA SER A 14 -25.52 -12.98 -32.37
C SER A 14 -25.27 -13.52 -30.96
N CYS A 15 -24.74 -14.74 -30.87
CA CYS A 15 -24.10 -15.24 -29.65
C CYS A 15 -22.81 -14.44 -29.42
N ILE A 16 -22.93 -13.28 -28.76
CA ILE A 16 -21.78 -12.58 -28.20
C ILE A 16 -21.33 -13.43 -27.00
N ALA A 17 -20.39 -14.34 -27.25
CA ALA A 17 -19.61 -14.96 -26.19
C ALA A 17 -18.77 -13.85 -25.56
N THR A 18 -19.25 -13.27 -24.46
CA THR A 18 -18.42 -12.44 -23.59
C THR A 18 -17.37 -13.34 -22.97
N PHE A 19 -16.21 -13.42 -23.64
CA PHE A 19 -14.99 -13.93 -23.02
C PHE A 19 -14.62 -12.95 -21.91
N THR A 20 -15.06 -13.25 -20.69
CA THR A 20 -14.48 -12.61 -19.50
C THR A 20 -13.09 -13.20 -19.34
N PHE A 21 -12.08 -12.50 -19.84
CA PHE A 21 -10.70 -12.78 -19.46
C PHE A 21 -10.58 -12.48 -17.97
N THR A 22 -10.57 -13.53 -17.15
CA THR A 22 -10.01 -13.45 -15.80
C THR A 22 -8.51 -13.22 -15.97
N VAL A 23 -8.09 -11.96 -15.93
CA VAL A 23 -6.69 -11.64 -15.67
C VAL A 23 -6.38 -12.18 -14.29
N ILE A 24 -5.57 -13.24 -14.22
CA ILE A 24 -4.94 -13.65 -12.98
C ILE A 24 -3.93 -12.56 -12.68
N VAL A 25 -4.35 -11.52 -11.96
CA VAL A 25 -3.43 -10.57 -11.35
C VAL A 25 -2.79 -11.33 -10.20
N SER A 26 -1.57 -11.84 -10.42
CA SER A 26 -0.79 -12.42 -9.33
C SER A 26 -0.47 -11.30 -8.34
N ALA A 27 -0.90 -11.48 -7.10
CA ALA A 27 -0.70 -10.51 -6.05
C ALA A 27 0.74 -10.58 -5.54
N GLU A 28 1.42 -9.43 -5.55
CA GLU A 28 2.73 -9.31 -4.94
C GLU A 28 2.53 -8.89 -3.50
N THR A 29 2.52 -9.91 -2.65
CA THR A 29 2.30 -9.78 -1.22
C THR A 29 3.50 -10.35 -0.49
N HIS A 30 3.79 -9.78 0.67
CA HIS A 30 4.76 -10.36 1.57
C HIS A 30 4.21 -11.66 2.19
N SER A 31 5.09 -12.48 2.77
CA SER A 31 4.67 -13.70 3.48
C SER A 31 4.05 -13.43 4.87
N TRP A 32 3.74 -12.18 5.18
CA TRP A 32 3.00 -11.77 6.37
C TRP A 32 1.74 -10.97 5.98
N LYS A 33 0.82 -10.88 6.95
CA LYS A 33 -0.29 -9.93 6.95
C LYS A 33 -0.46 -9.30 8.32
N TRP A 34 -1.11 -8.15 8.35
CA TRP A 34 -1.39 -7.44 9.59
C TRP A 34 -2.33 -8.25 10.50
N ALA A 35 -2.02 -8.29 11.79
CA ALA A 35 -2.72 -9.12 12.77
C ALA A 35 -4.02 -8.48 13.26
N ASN A 36 -4.02 -7.16 13.43
CA ASN A 36 -5.12 -6.43 14.06
C ASN A 36 -6.16 -6.07 13.00
N LEU A 37 -7.34 -6.65 13.12
CA LEU A 37 -8.47 -6.34 12.24
C LEU A 37 -9.56 -5.61 13.03
N ASN A 38 -10.30 -4.71 12.38
CA ASN A 38 -11.51 -4.14 12.98
C ASN A 38 -12.69 -5.12 12.87
N SER A 39 -13.87 -4.70 13.33
CA SER A 39 -15.10 -5.51 13.28
C SER A 39 -15.54 -5.88 11.85
N ASP A 40 -15.13 -5.09 10.85
CA ASP A 40 -15.47 -5.29 9.45
C ASP A 40 -14.43 -6.16 8.72
N GLY A 41 -13.41 -6.64 9.43
CA GLY A 41 -12.33 -7.48 8.89
C GLY A 41 -11.23 -6.69 8.16
N GLU A 42 -11.24 -5.36 8.23
CA GLU A 42 -10.22 -4.50 7.62
C GLU A 42 -8.95 -4.48 8.47
N ALA A 43 -7.78 -4.37 7.83
CA ALA A 43 -6.53 -4.15 8.52
C ALA A 43 -6.60 -2.84 9.33
N TYR A 44 -6.51 -2.92 10.65
CA TYR A 44 -6.69 -1.77 11.54
C TYR A 44 -5.37 -1.29 12.14
N LEU A 45 -4.96 -0.08 11.75
CA LEU A 45 -3.70 0.53 12.14
C LEU A 45 -3.96 1.73 13.06
N LEU A 46 -3.20 1.81 14.13
CA LEU A 46 -3.11 2.95 15.03
C LEU A 46 -1.74 3.58 14.79
N THR A 47 -1.71 4.61 13.95
CA THR A 47 -0.47 5.28 13.56
C THR A 47 -0.13 6.43 14.51
N ASN A 48 1.16 6.64 14.74
CA ASN A 48 1.68 7.75 15.50
C ASN A 48 2.78 8.47 14.71
N GLY A 49 2.64 9.79 14.58
CA GLY A 49 3.58 10.67 13.89
C GLY A 49 4.38 11.60 14.82
N ASP A 50 4.35 11.39 16.14
CA ASP A 50 4.99 12.26 17.12
C ASP A 50 6.52 12.36 16.92
N ASN A 51 7.13 11.34 16.31
CA ASN A 51 8.56 11.31 15.97
C ASN A 51 8.88 11.91 14.59
N LEU A 52 7.91 12.53 13.92
CA LEU A 52 8.13 13.29 12.70
C LEU A 52 8.52 14.73 13.03
N ASN A 53 9.77 15.08 12.76
CA ASN A 53 10.32 16.43 13.00
C ASN A 53 10.74 17.14 11.70
N SER A 54 10.34 16.60 10.55
CA SER A 54 10.69 17.11 9.23
C SER A 54 9.45 17.45 8.40
N SER A 55 9.61 17.73 7.10
CA SER A 55 8.47 18.09 6.24
C SER A 55 7.53 16.92 5.88
N TYR A 56 7.80 15.73 6.43
CA TYR A 56 6.86 14.62 6.50
C TYR A 56 5.80 14.80 7.60
N SER A 57 6.03 15.68 8.59
CA SER A 57 5.07 15.99 9.65
C SER A 57 3.83 16.76 9.15
N GLY A 58 2.84 16.93 10.02
CA GLY A 58 1.64 17.73 9.76
C GLY A 58 0.85 17.22 8.56
N THR A 59 0.60 18.09 7.59
CA THR A 59 -0.25 17.78 6.42
C THR A 59 0.26 16.60 5.60
N ALA A 60 1.57 16.40 5.47
CA ALA A 60 2.09 15.27 4.69
C ALA A 60 1.75 13.92 5.34
N TYR A 61 1.91 13.84 6.66
CA TYR A 61 1.51 12.68 7.46
C TYR A 61 0.01 12.42 7.37
N THR A 62 -0.82 13.43 7.68
CA THR A 62 -2.28 13.30 7.65
C THR A 62 -2.77 12.89 6.25
N ASN A 63 -2.23 13.51 5.20
CA ASN A 63 -2.60 13.15 3.83
C ASN A 63 -2.13 11.75 3.46
N GLY A 64 -0.93 11.34 3.85
CA GLY A 64 -0.41 10.00 3.60
C GLY A 64 -1.29 8.91 4.20
N VAL A 65 -1.73 9.09 5.45
CA VAL A 65 -2.71 8.22 6.11
C VAL A 65 -4.05 8.23 5.35
N ASN A 66 -4.54 9.43 4.99
CA ASN A 66 -5.83 9.57 4.33
C ASN A 66 -5.89 8.99 2.91
N LEU A 67 -4.75 8.80 2.24
CA LEU A 67 -4.72 8.13 0.93
C LEU A 67 -5.28 6.70 1.00
N TRP A 68 -5.01 5.98 2.09
CA TRP A 68 -5.58 4.64 2.32
C TRP A 68 -6.99 4.70 2.90
N ASN A 69 -7.26 5.56 3.89
CA ASN A 69 -8.60 5.69 4.47
C ASN A 69 -9.67 6.14 3.46
N ASN A 70 -9.28 6.93 2.45
CA ASN A 70 -10.18 7.37 1.39
C ASN A 70 -10.20 6.41 0.19
N SER A 71 -9.42 5.33 0.24
CA SER A 71 -9.46 4.27 -0.77
C SER A 71 -10.59 3.28 -0.46
N SER A 72 -10.87 2.36 -1.39
CA SER A 72 -11.78 1.23 -1.17
C SER A 72 -11.04 -0.06 -0.75
N GLY A 73 -9.79 0.08 -0.28
CA GLY A 73 -9.02 -1.02 0.29
C GLY A 73 -9.52 -1.41 1.68
N ASN A 74 -9.43 -2.69 2.06
CA ASN A 74 -9.77 -3.18 3.40
C ASN A 74 -8.70 -2.80 4.42
N ILE A 75 -8.59 -1.50 4.68
CA ILE A 75 -7.67 -0.92 5.64
C ILE A 75 -8.36 0.28 6.30
N SER A 76 -8.20 0.39 7.61
CA SER A 76 -8.68 1.51 8.40
C SER A 76 -7.55 1.98 9.30
N ILE A 77 -7.25 3.27 9.23
CA ILE A 77 -6.11 3.87 9.91
C ILE A 77 -6.60 4.99 10.81
N ALA A 78 -6.33 4.90 12.10
CA ALA A 78 -6.56 5.95 13.06
C ALA A 78 -5.23 6.57 13.52
N LEU A 79 -5.28 7.85 13.88
CA LEU A 79 -4.17 8.52 14.55
C LEU A 79 -4.24 8.22 16.04
N SER A 80 -3.09 7.98 16.65
CA SER A 80 -2.96 7.60 18.05
C SER A 80 -1.67 8.19 18.63
N SER A 81 -1.63 8.38 19.95
CA SER A 81 -0.37 8.67 20.65
C SER A 81 0.50 7.41 20.72
N PHE A 82 1.81 7.62 20.91
CA PHE A 82 2.82 6.55 21.04
C PHE A 82 2.43 5.37 21.95
N SER A 83 1.83 5.61 23.11
CA SER A 83 1.49 4.53 24.06
C SER A 83 0.39 3.58 23.59
N TYR A 84 -0.34 3.94 22.52
CA TYR A 84 -1.45 3.16 21.98
C TYR A 84 -1.28 2.85 20.49
N SER A 85 -0.24 3.38 19.83
CA SER A 85 0.04 3.07 18.44
C SER A 85 0.57 1.65 18.27
N ASN A 86 0.34 1.13 17.09
CA ASN A 86 0.97 -0.10 16.61
C ASN A 86 1.78 0.14 15.32
N VAL A 87 1.77 1.38 14.81
CA VAL A 87 2.65 1.83 13.74
C VAL A 87 3.24 3.19 14.13
N ASP A 88 4.54 3.24 14.33
CA ASP A 88 5.25 4.49 14.65
C ASP A 88 6.03 4.98 13.44
N ILE A 89 5.91 6.27 13.14
CA ILE A 89 6.54 6.90 11.98
C ILE A 89 7.60 7.90 12.45
N TYR A 90 8.79 7.80 11.88
CA TYR A 90 9.99 8.51 12.28
C TYR A 90 10.58 9.30 11.12
N SER A 91 10.99 10.54 11.38
CA SER A 91 11.94 11.26 10.53
C SER A 91 13.35 10.85 10.91
N VAL A 92 14.16 10.42 9.93
CA VAL A 92 15.55 9.97 10.16
C VAL A 92 16.49 10.88 9.38
N THR A 93 17.42 11.51 10.09
CA THR A 93 18.43 12.38 9.47
C THR A 93 19.33 11.58 8.52
N GLU A 94 19.86 12.25 7.49
CA GLU A 94 20.78 11.62 6.53
C GLU A 94 21.97 10.94 7.22
N SER A 95 22.52 11.57 8.28
CA SER A 95 23.64 11.02 9.04
C SER A 95 23.26 9.72 9.74
N THR A 96 22.11 9.68 10.42
CA THR A 96 21.60 8.48 11.09
C THR A 96 21.29 7.39 10.08
N TRP A 97 20.67 7.73 8.95
CA TRP A 97 20.38 6.80 7.87
C TRP A 97 21.65 6.11 7.34
N LYS A 98 22.70 6.91 7.09
CA LYS A 98 24.01 6.39 6.65
C LYS A 98 24.69 5.54 7.72
N GLN A 99 24.62 5.95 9.00
CA GLN A 99 25.20 5.18 10.11
C GLN A 99 24.53 3.81 10.28
N ASN A 100 23.23 3.72 10.03
CA ASN A 100 22.50 2.45 10.04
C ASN A 100 22.80 1.55 8.83
N GLY A 101 23.54 2.04 7.83
CA GLY A 101 23.88 1.27 6.63
C GLY A 101 22.70 1.04 5.68
N TRP A 102 21.60 1.79 5.81
CA TRP A 102 20.36 1.62 5.03
C TRP A 102 20.46 2.10 3.56
N GLY A 103 21.67 2.20 3.04
CA GLY A 103 21.94 2.57 1.65
C GLY A 103 21.70 4.05 1.33
N SER A 104 21.68 4.35 0.03
CA SER A 104 21.45 5.68 -0.52
C SER A 104 20.34 5.64 -1.56
N GLY A 105 19.58 6.73 -1.71
CA GLY A 105 18.50 6.84 -2.70
C GLY A 105 17.14 6.28 -2.27
N LEU A 106 17.01 5.72 -1.06
CA LEU A 106 15.73 5.33 -0.48
C LEU A 106 15.08 6.53 0.22
N PHE A 107 13.77 6.70 0.02
CA PHE A 107 12.98 7.78 0.65
C PHE A 107 12.38 7.36 1.99
N GLY A 108 12.16 6.07 2.18
CA GLY A 108 11.52 5.51 3.36
C GLY A 108 11.78 4.01 3.47
N TRP A 109 11.43 3.45 4.63
CA TRP A 109 11.47 2.02 4.90
C TRP A 109 10.48 1.65 6.00
N ALA A 110 9.59 0.71 5.70
CA ALA A 110 8.77 0.01 6.69
C ALA A 110 9.50 -1.20 7.30
N GLN A 111 9.84 -1.13 8.58
CA GLN A 111 10.32 -2.25 9.38
C GLN A 111 9.16 -2.86 10.17
N VAL A 112 8.78 -4.07 9.82
CA VAL A 112 7.72 -4.81 10.53
C VAL A 112 8.33 -5.71 11.59
N TYR A 113 7.58 -6.02 12.64
CA TYR A 113 8.03 -6.83 13.77
C TYR A 113 7.12 -8.04 14.00
N ASN A 114 7.72 -9.17 14.37
CA ASN A 114 7.05 -10.36 14.86
C ASN A 114 7.54 -10.67 16.28
N GLU A 115 6.63 -10.73 17.24
CA GLU A 115 6.94 -11.01 18.65
C GLU A 115 8.08 -10.13 19.21
N GLY A 116 8.08 -8.84 18.83
CA GLY A 116 9.09 -7.87 19.27
C GLY A 116 10.42 -7.91 18.52
N SER A 117 10.62 -8.86 17.61
CA SER A 117 11.82 -8.95 16.76
C SER A 117 11.56 -8.37 15.36
N PRO A 118 12.48 -7.56 14.79
CA PRO A 118 12.29 -7.04 13.46
C PRO A 118 12.39 -8.14 12.40
N CYS A 119 11.48 -8.12 11.43
CA CYS A 119 11.46 -9.04 10.29
C CYS A 119 12.71 -8.91 9.42
N PHE A 120 13.23 -7.68 9.33
CA PHE A 120 14.44 -7.31 8.62
C PHE A 120 15.15 -6.20 9.38
N THR A 121 16.48 -6.17 9.32
CA THR A 121 17.29 -5.11 9.95
C THR A 121 17.89 -4.13 8.95
N ASP A 122 17.72 -4.40 7.65
CA ASP A 122 18.20 -3.59 6.53
C ASP A 122 17.11 -3.56 5.45
N PRO A 123 16.77 -2.39 4.87
CA PRO A 123 15.82 -2.27 3.77
C PRO A 123 16.18 -3.09 2.53
N ASN A 124 17.45 -3.45 2.34
CA ASN A 124 17.92 -4.25 1.19
C ASN A 124 18.08 -5.73 1.52
N ALA A 125 17.73 -6.15 2.74
CA ALA A 125 17.92 -7.53 3.16
C ALA A 125 17.08 -8.50 2.30
N THR A 126 17.75 -9.51 1.74
CA THR A 126 17.09 -10.63 1.07
C THR A 126 16.86 -11.75 2.08
N GLY A 127 15.61 -12.14 2.30
CA GLY A 127 15.22 -13.18 3.25
C GLY A 127 14.35 -12.64 4.39
N ASN A 128 13.07 -12.98 4.32
CA ASN A 128 12.08 -12.57 5.31
C ASN A 128 12.07 -13.50 6.52
N LYS A 129 12.23 -12.94 7.72
CA LYS A 129 12.13 -13.69 8.98
C LYS A 129 10.70 -13.82 9.50
N CYS A 130 9.77 -13.03 8.95
CA CYS A 130 8.39 -13.02 9.38
C CYS A 130 7.48 -13.84 8.46
N PHE A 131 6.69 -14.69 9.08
CA PHE A 131 5.66 -15.49 8.44
C PHE A 131 4.37 -15.34 9.23
N GLY A 132 3.23 -15.32 8.52
CA GLY A 132 1.92 -15.29 9.17
C GLY A 132 1.50 -13.88 9.56
N LYS A 133 1.38 -13.60 10.87
CA LYS A 133 0.77 -12.37 11.38
C LYS A 133 1.79 -11.48 12.10
N VAL A 134 1.70 -10.18 11.87
CA VAL A 134 2.54 -9.15 12.48
C VAL A 134 1.66 -8.03 13.03
N ASN A 135 2.05 -7.44 14.16
CA ASN A 135 1.17 -6.53 14.92
C ASN A 135 1.83 -5.20 15.30
N TYR A 136 3.07 -4.98 14.90
CA TYR A 136 3.79 -3.73 15.14
C TYR A 136 4.72 -3.42 13.96
N ALA A 137 4.85 -2.14 13.62
CA ALA A 137 5.79 -1.66 12.62
C ALA A 137 6.38 -0.29 12.96
N GLY A 138 7.62 -0.06 12.54
CA GLY A 138 8.25 1.26 12.46
C GLY A 138 8.37 1.67 11.00
N ILE A 139 7.99 2.90 10.67
CA ILE A 139 8.22 3.50 9.35
C ILE A 139 9.29 4.58 9.50
N PHE A 140 10.42 4.41 8.83
CA PHE A 140 11.55 5.33 8.88
C PHE A 140 11.63 6.12 7.57
N LEU A 141 11.48 7.44 7.62
CA LEU A 141 11.52 8.32 6.46
C LEU A 141 12.88 9.03 6.38
N ASN A 142 13.53 8.95 5.23
CA ASN A 142 14.86 9.50 5.03
C ASN A 142 14.79 11.00 4.70
N ASP A 143 15.26 11.84 5.62
CA ASP A 143 15.30 13.29 5.40
C ASP A 143 16.43 13.70 4.45
N GLY A 144 17.46 12.86 4.27
CA GLY A 144 18.58 13.14 3.36
C GLY A 144 18.23 13.04 1.87
N THR A 145 17.16 12.33 1.54
CA THR A 145 16.69 12.12 0.16
C THR A 145 15.29 12.68 -0.04
N MET A 146 14.84 13.59 0.81
CA MET A 146 13.45 14.06 0.83
C MET A 146 12.96 14.61 -0.53
N PRO A 147 11.75 14.22 -0.99
CA PRO A 147 11.23 14.70 -2.26
C PRO A 147 10.71 16.14 -2.15
N GLY A 148 10.77 16.86 -3.27
CA GLY A 148 10.45 18.30 -3.32
C GLY A 148 8.99 18.65 -3.00
N THR A 149 8.01 17.77 -3.29
CA THR A 149 6.58 18.11 -3.16
C THR A 149 5.89 17.43 -1.97
N ALA A 150 4.92 18.12 -1.35
CA ALA A 150 4.15 17.58 -0.22
C ALA A 150 3.28 16.38 -0.62
N ALA A 151 2.70 16.41 -1.81
CA ALA A 151 1.95 15.27 -2.37
C ALA A 151 2.84 14.03 -2.46
N ARG A 152 4.09 14.22 -2.87
CA ARG A 152 5.06 13.13 -2.97
C ARG A 152 5.44 12.56 -1.60
N ARG A 153 5.65 13.42 -0.60
CA ARG A 153 5.91 12.98 0.79
C ARG A 153 4.76 12.17 1.35
N SER A 154 3.52 12.61 1.10
CA SER A 154 2.30 11.90 1.48
C SER A 154 2.24 10.51 0.82
N ALA A 155 2.60 10.44 -0.48
CA ALA A 155 2.62 9.18 -1.23
C ALA A 155 3.67 8.18 -0.71
N ILE A 156 4.84 8.64 -0.25
CA ILE A 156 5.84 7.77 0.38
C ILE A 156 5.31 7.20 1.70
N ILE A 157 4.70 8.02 2.55
CA ILE A 157 4.08 7.54 3.79
C ILE A 157 3.03 6.45 3.48
N ALA A 158 2.17 6.69 2.49
CA ALA A 158 1.18 5.71 2.06
C ALA A 158 1.81 4.45 1.45
N HIS A 159 2.91 4.57 0.70
CA HIS A 159 3.68 3.44 0.17
C HIS A 159 4.22 2.56 1.31
N GLU A 160 4.87 3.17 2.30
CA GLU A 160 5.41 2.42 3.46
C GLU A 160 4.29 1.77 4.29
N ILE A 161 3.15 2.45 4.46
CA ILE A 161 1.96 1.83 5.08
C ILE A 161 1.49 0.60 4.30
N GLY A 162 1.55 0.62 2.97
CA GLY A 162 1.26 -0.53 2.11
C GLY A 162 2.12 -1.74 2.46
N HIS A 163 3.43 -1.53 2.68
CA HIS A 163 4.33 -2.59 3.14
C HIS A 163 3.98 -3.13 4.52
N VAL A 164 3.59 -2.25 5.46
CA VAL A 164 3.14 -2.66 6.81
C VAL A 164 1.99 -3.65 6.72
N VAL A 165 1.02 -3.41 5.84
CA VAL A 165 -0.15 -4.29 5.66
C VAL A 165 0.08 -5.47 4.73
N GLY A 166 1.31 -5.69 4.27
CA GLY A 166 1.71 -6.90 3.54
C GLY A 166 1.71 -6.77 2.02
N LEU A 167 1.55 -5.58 1.45
CA LEU A 167 1.79 -5.37 0.02
C LEU A 167 3.30 -5.32 -0.26
N ALA A 168 3.75 -6.02 -1.30
CA ALA A 168 5.12 -5.90 -1.78
C ALA A 168 5.22 -4.84 -2.89
N HIS A 169 6.45 -4.50 -3.30
CA HIS A 169 6.62 -3.78 -4.57
C HIS A 169 6.09 -4.62 -5.70
N THR A 170 5.54 -3.98 -6.75
CA THR A 170 5.14 -4.64 -8.00
C THR A 170 6.35 -4.92 -8.90
N LEU A 171 6.45 -6.14 -9.46
CA LEU A 171 7.39 -6.57 -10.51
C LEU A 171 6.92 -6.13 -11.89
N ALA A 172 5.64 -5.77 -12.05
CA ALA A 172 5.14 -5.21 -13.29
C ALA A 172 5.74 -3.82 -13.53
N SER A 173 6.14 -3.55 -14.78
CA SER A 173 6.69 -2.25 -15.16
C SER A 173 5.73 -1.11 -14.77
N PRO A 174 6.21 0.00 -14.17
CA PRO A 174 5.38 1.14 -13.79
C PRO A 174 4.64 1.79 -14.96
N VAL A 175 5.12 1.57 -16.19
CA VAL A 175 4.47 2.02 -17.43
C VAL A 175 3.19 1.23 -17.73
N VAL A 176 3.13 -0.03 -17.29
CA VAL A 176 2.02 -0.95 -17.56
C VAL A 176 1.00 -0.93 -16.42
N THR A 177 1.49 -0.84 -15.18
CA THR A 177 0.64 -0.85 -13.98
C THR A 177 1.02 0.29 -13.04
N PRO A 178 0.40 1.47 -13.17
CA PRO A 178 0.52 2.51 -12.17
C PRO A 178 0.07 1.98 -10.81
N SER A 179 0.92 2.16 -9.80
CA SER A 179 0.76 1.62 -8.47
C SER A 179 1.50 2.53 -7.50
N ILE A 180 0.90 2.75 -6.32
CA ILE A 180 1.62 3.42 -5.23
C ILE A 180 2.77 2.55 -4.75
N MET A 181 2.66 1.23 -4.86
CA MET A 181 3.66 0.21 -4.50
C MET A 181 4.76 0.01 -5.54
N ASN A 182 4.81 0.77 -6.65
CA ASN A 182 5.97 0.73 -7.54
C ASN A 182 7.24 1.16 -6.80
N ALA A 183 8.36 0.47 -7.04
CA ALA A 183 9.66 0.92 -6.58
C ALA A 183 9.95 2.35 -7.10
N GLY A 184 10.37 3.23 -6.20
CA GLY A 184 10.55 4.65 -6.50
C GLY A 184 9.25 5.42 -6.66
N VAL A 185 8.09 4.86 -6.26
CA VAL A 185 6.73 5.44 -6.18
C VAL A 185 6.36 6.18 -7.47
N THR A 186 5.49 5.68 -8.34
CA THR A 186 5.14 6.41 -9.59
C THR A 186 3.74 7.00 -9.58
N SER A 187 2.91 6.58 -8.62
CA SER A 187 1.60 7.15 -8.31
C SER A 187 1.64 7.90 -6.98
N ASN A 188 0.83 8.96 -6.84
CA ASN A 188 0.65 9.66 -5.56
C ASN A 188 -0.55 9.14 -4.75
N THR A 189 -1.24 8.10 -5.23
CA THR A 189 -2.42 7.51 -4.58
C THR A 189 -2.47 6.00 -4.81
N PRO A 190 -3.03 5.20 -3.89
CA PRO A 190 -3.35 3.81 -4.15
C PRO A 190 -4.21 3.69 -5.41
N THR A 191 -3.86 2.75 -6.29
CA THR A 191 -4.58 2.49 -7.54
C THR A 191 -5.49 1.27 -7.38
N SER A 192 -6.29 0.97 -8.40
CA SER A 192 -7.12 -0.23 -8.41
C SER A 192 -6.30 -1.51 -8.28
N TYR A 193 -5.06 -1.53 -8.77
CA TYR A 193 -4.14 -2.65 -8.58
C TYR A 193 -3.81 -2.84 -7.10
N ASP A 194 -3.37 -1.77 -6.43
CA ASP A 194 -3.02 -1.80 -5.00
C ASP A 194 -4.20 -2.24 -4.13
N ILE A 195 -5.38 -1.66 -4.39
CA ILE A 195 -6.63 -1.96 -3.70
C ILE A 195 -7.04 -3.43 -3.91
N THR A 196 -6.93 -3.95 -5.12
CA THR A 196 -7.28 -5.36 -5.41
C THR A 196 -6.38 -6.31 -4.65
N ASN A 197 -5.08 -6.05 -4.64
CA ASN A 197 -4.10 -6.88 -3.92
C ASN A 197 -4.31 -6.79 -2.40
N LEU A 198 -4.56 -5.60 -1.86
CA LEU A 198 -4.86 -5.44 -0.45
C LEU A 198 -6.12 -6.20 -0.07
N ASN A 199 -7.17 -6.09 -0.90
CA ASN A 199 -8.42 -6.78 -0.66
C ASN A 199 -8.26 -8.30 -0.70
N ALA A 200 -7.39 -8.84 -1.56
CA ALA A 200 -7.10 -10.28 -1.60
C ALA A 200 -6.39 -10.81 -0.33
N ILE A 201 -5.74 -9.94 0.47
CA ILE A 201 -5.14 -10.34 1.75
C ILE A 201 -6.21 -10.47 2.86
N TYR A 202 -7.26 -9.62 2.80
CA TYR A 202 -8.19 -9.39 3.91
C TYR A 202 -9.67 -9.73 3.60
N ARG A 203 -10.00 -10.21 2.39
CA ARG A 203 -11.31 -10.80 2.01
C ARG A 203 -11.13 -12.22 1.49
#